data_AF-A0A0S8JZI8-F1
#
_entry.id   AF-A0A0S8JZI8-F1
#
_cell.length_a   1.000
_cell.length_b   1.000
_cell.length_c   1.000
_cell.angle_alpha   90.00
_cell.angle_beta   90.00
_cell.angle_gamma   90.00
#
_symmetry.space_group_name_H-M   'P 1'
#
loop_
_entity.id
_entity.type
_entity.pdbx_description
1 polymer ?
#
loop_
_entity_poly.entity_id
_entity_poly.type
_entity_poly.pdbx_seq_one_letter_code
_entity_poly.pdbx_strand_id
1 'polypeptide(L)'
;MREIPEELFHLVDRVYVDSRQASQESGDLIYAIKAGLIAEEKIFTLGKLINQSIKPSRQATAFFKSVGMALFDLLVAEKIYGLARSKGIGIEIDLT
;
A
#
# COMPACT_ATOMS: atom_id res chain seq x y z
N MET A 1 -14.90 6.87 -0.69
CA MET A 1 -15.12 6.56 -2.12
C MET A 1 -14.95 5.07 -2.32
N ARG A 2 -15.69 4.46 -3.24
CA ARG A 2 -15.53 3.06 -3.67
C ARG A 2 -15.28 3.06 -5.16
N GLU A 3 -14.36 2.21 -5.59
CA GLU A 3 -13.96 2.05 -6.99
C GLU A 3 -14.10 0.60 -7.46
N ILE A 4 -14.13 -0.35 -6.51
CA ILE A 4 -14.05 -1.77 -6.79
C ILE A 4 -15.43 -2.43 -6.62
N PRO A 5 -15.87 -3.26 -7.59
CA PRO A 5 -17.10 -4.01 -7.49
C PRO A 5 -17.05 -5.04 -6.35
N GLU A 6 -18.21 -5.32 -5.76
CA GLU A 6 -18.34 -6.29 -4.66
C GLU A 6 -17.94 -7.70 -5.10
N GLU A 7 -18.27 -8.06 -6.35
CA GLU A 7 -18.03 -9.37 -6.95
C GLU A 7 -16.57 -9.76 -6.93
N LEU A 8 -15.64 -8.78 -6.97
CA LEU A 8 -14.22 -9.05 -6.86
C LEU A 8 -13.88 -9.74 -5.54
N PHE A 9 -14.50 -9.33 -4.43
CA PHE A 9 -14.17 -9.85 -3.10
C PHE A 9 -14.56 -11.33 -2.92
N HIS A 10 -15.52 -11.83 -3.71
CA HIS A 10 -15.83 -13.27 -3.75
C HIS A 10 -14.74 -14.11 -4.42
N LEU A 11 -13.91 -13.50 -5.26
CA LEU A 11 -12.82 -14.16 -5.97
C LEU A 11 -11.48 -13.99 -5.27
N VAL A 12 -11.38 -13.06 -4.32
CA VAL A 12 -10.13 -12.69 -3.65
C VAL A 12 -9.86 -13.58 -2.45
N ASP A 13 -8.72 -14.28 -2.50
CA ASP A 13 -8.26 -15.11 -1.39
C ASP A 13 -7.52 -14.29 -0.34
N ARG A 14 -6.73 -13.30 -0.79
CA ARG A 14 -5.87 -12.47 0.07
C ARG A 14 -5.83 -11.03 -0.42
N VAL A 15 -5.94 -10.12 0.54
CA VAL A 15 -5.77 -8.69 0.31
C VAL A 15 -4.40 -8.27 0.84
N TYR A 16 -3.68 -7.49 0.03
CA TYR A 16 -2.45 -6.85 0.42
C TYR A 16 -2.65 -5.33 0.44
N VAL A 17 -2.08 -4.67 1.44
CA VAL A 17 -2.20 -3.23 1.61
C VAL A 17 -0.83 -2.58 1.81
N ASP A 18 -0.68 -1.35 1.34
CA ASP A 18 0.56 -0.58 1.53
C ASP A 18 0.86 -0.30 3.01
N SER A 19 -0.18 0.04 3.78
CA SER A 19 -0.16 0.38 5.19
C SER A 19 -1.39 -0.20 5.90
N ARG A 20 -1.39 -0.22 7.23
CA ARG A 20 -2.57 -0.70 7.98
C ARG A 20 -3.76 0.25 7.87
N GLN A 21 -3.49 1.52 7.61
CA GLN A 21 -4.46 2.58 7.44
C GLN A 21 -5.37 2.32 6.24
N ALA A 22 -4.91 1.56 5.24
CA ALA A 22 -5.74 1.19 4.08
C ALA A 22 -7.07 0.54 4.48
N SER A 23 -7.10 -0.30 5.52
CA SER A 23 -8.36 -0.90 6.00
C SER A 23 -9.30 0.11 6.69
N GLN A 24 -8.80 1.28 7.07
CA GLN A 24 -9.54 2.34 7.76
C GLN A 24 -9.93 3.50 6.84
N GLU A 25 -9.21 3.69 5.72
CA GLU A 25 -9.40 4.81 4.80
C GLU A 25 -9.99 4.38 3.45
N SER A 26 -9.70 3.15 2.99
CA SER A 26 -10.23 2.63 1.74
C SER A 26 -11.71 2.30 1.88
N GLY A 27 -12.57 3.06 1.23
CA GLY A 27 -14.00 2.75 1.20
C GLY A 27 -14.31 1.36 0.63
N ASP A 28 -13.46 0.84 -0.27
CA ASP A 28 -13.58 -0.54 -0.78
C ASP A 28 -13.39 -1.57 0.34
N LEU A 29 -12.34 -1.42 1.15
CA LEU A 29 -12.01 -2.37 2.22
C LEU A 29 -12.94 -2.22 3.42
N ILE A 30 -13.25 -0.98 3.83
CA ILE A 30 -14.19 -0.71 4.91
C ILE A 30 -15.54 -1.35 4.61
N TYR A 31 -16.03 -1.21 3.38
CA TYR A 31 -17.28 -1.84 2.96
C TYR A 31 -17.15 -3.37 2.95
N ALA A 32 -16.11 -3.92 2.32
CA ALA A 32 -15.93 -5.37 2.20
C ALA A 32 -15.84 -6.07 3.56
N ILE A 33 -15.16 -5.46 4.53
CA ILE A 33 -15.06 -5.98 5.90
C ILE A 33 -16.43 -5.91 6.59
N LYS A 34 -17.11 -4.74 6.54
CA LYS A 34 -18.42 -4.56 7.19
C LYS A 34 -19.51 -5.46 6.60
N ALA A 35 -19.46 -5.73 5.30
CA ALA A 35 -20.38 -6.61 4.60
C ALA A 35 -20.01 -8.11 4.74
N GLY A 36 -18.91 -8.44 5.43
CA GLY A 36 -18.45 -9.83 5.62
C GLY A 36 -17.91 -10.50 4.36
N LEU A 37 -17.59 -9.71 3.31
CA LEU A 37 -17.08 -10.19 2.04
C LEU A 37 -15.60 -10.62 2.13
N ILE A 38 -14.86 -10.03 3.06
CA ILE A 38 -13.48 -10.41 3.38
C ILE A 38 -13.26 -10.35 4.89
N ALA A 39 -12.55 -11.35 5.42
CA ALA A 39 -12.15 -11.38 6.82
C ALA A 39 -10.87 -10.56 7.04
N GLU A 40 -10.75 -9.84 8.16
CA GLU A 40 -9.58 -8.99 8.45
C GLU A 40 -8.27 -9.79 8.48
N GLU A 41 -8.32 -11.06 8.87
CA GLU A 41 -7.19 -11.98 8.92
C GLU A 41 -6.62 -12.30 7.54
N LYS A 42 -7.40 -12.06 6.47
CA LYS A 42 -6.96 -12.19 5.07
C LYS A 42 -6.30 -10.93 4.53
N ILE A 43 -6.19 -9.86 5.35
CA ILE A 43 -5.58 -8.59 4.97
C ILE A 43 -4.17 -8.49 5.55
N PHE A 44 -3.19 -8.30 4.67
CA PHE A 44 -1.78 -8.27 5.05
C PHE A 44 -1.10 -7.02 4.50
N THR A 45 -0.14 -6.45 5.25
CA THR A 45 0.68 -5.37 4.69
C THR A 45 1.68 -5.91 3.68
N LEU A 46 1.99 -5.12 2.64
CA LEU A 46 3.02 -5.42 1.64
C LEU A 46 4.39 -5.62 2.30
N GLY A 47 4.67 -4.90 3.40
CA GLY A 47 5.88 -5.08 4.19
C GLY A 47 6.06 -6.52 4.70
N LYS A 48 4.97 -7.25 5.01
CA LYS A 48 5.05 -8.67 5.41
C LYS A 48 5.45 -9.60 4.26
N LEU A 49 5.13 -9.24 3.01
CA LEU A 49 5.61 -9.97 1.83
C LEU A 49 7.09 -9.68 1.59
N ILE A 50 7.48 -8.40 1.65
CA ILE A 50 8.85 -7.95 1.42
C ILE A 50 9.81 -8.60 2.42
N ASN A 51 9.45 -8.61 3.71
CA ASN A 51 10.27 -9.23 4.76
C ASN A 51 10.08 -10.75 4.89
N GLN A 52 9.32 -11.38 3.99
CA GLN A 52 9.05 -12.82 3.95
C GLN A 52 8.36 -13.40 5.20
N SER A 53 7.75 -12.55 6.05
CA SER A 53 6.93 -13.01 7.19
C SER A 53 5.68 -13.75 6.73
N ILE A 54 5.21 -13.47 5.52
CA ILE A 54 4.16 -14.24 4.85
C ILE A 54 4.63 -14.59 3.44
N LYS A 55 4.29 -15.79 2.97
CA LYS A 55 4.55 -16.20 1.59
C LYS A 55 3.30 -15.97 0.74
N PRO A 56 3.41 -15.35 -0.44
CA PRO A 56 2.29 -15.28 -1.37
C PRO A 56 1.94 -16.70 -1.84
N SER A 57 0.65 -16.99 -1.94
CA SER A 57 0.20 -18.22 -2.59
C SER A 57 0.09 -17.96 -4.08
N ARG A 58 0.84 -18.71 -4.90
CA ARG A 58 0.83 -18.57 -6.37
C ARG A 58 -0.47 -19.02 -7.03
N GLN A 59 -1.30 -19.77 -6.29
CA GLN A 59 -2.58 -20.31 -6.76
C GLN A 59 -3.77 -19.50 -6.25
N ALA A 60 -3.51 -18.48 -5.43
CA ALA A 60 -4.53 -17.64 -4.81
C ALA A 60 -4.68 -16.32 -5.55
N THR A 61 -5.91 -15.86 -5.73
CA THR A 61 -6.20 -14.54 -6.27
C THR A 61 -5.83 -13.48 -5.24
N ALA A 62 -4.91 -12.60 -5.61
CA ALA A 62 -4.44 -11.52 -4.76
C ALA A 62 -5.04 -10.18 -5.21
N PHE A 63 -5.52 -9.40 -4.25
CA PHE A 63 -5.91 -8.01 -4.47
C PHE A 63 -4.96 -7.09 -3.70
N PHE A 64 -4.43 -6.06 -4.35
CA PHE A 64 -3.61 -5.03 -3.69
C PHE A 64 -4.35 -3.70 -3.68
N LYS A 65 -4.47 -3.07 -2.51
CA LYS A 65 -5.02 -1.72 -2.35
C LYS A 65 -4.01 -0.82 -1.66
N SER A 66 -3.80 0.36 -2.24
CA SER A 66 -3.00 1.43 -1.66
C SER A 66 -3.90 2.62 -1.31
N VAL A 67 -3.59 3.29 -0.19
CA VAL A 67 -4.15 4.61 0.15
C VAL A 67 -3.08 5.71 0.18
N GLY A 68 -1.80 5.32 0.05
CA GLY A 68 -0.66 6.23 0.14
C GLY A 68 -0.25 6.49 1.57
N MET A 69 1.04 6.62 1.82
CA MET A 69 1.60 7.02 3.10
C MET A 69 2.73 8.01 2.85
N ALA A 70 2.70 9.15 3.54
CA ALA A 70 3.69 10.23 3.39
C ALA A 70 5.14 9.78 3.60
N LEU A 71 5.36 8.71 4.37
CA LEU A 71 6.67 8.10 4.56
C LEU A 71 7.27 7.60 3.23
N PHE A 72 6.46 7.10 2.29
CA PHE A 72 6.96 6.69 0.98
C PHE A 72 7.52 7.87 0.19
N ASP A 73 6.81 9.00 0.20
CA ASP A 73 7.24 10.23 -0.46
C ASP A 73 8.55 10.75 0.14
N LEU A 74 8.64 10.77 1.48
CA LEU A 74 9.82 11.23 2.20
C LEU A 74 11.06 10.40 1.90
N LEU A 75 10.94 9.06 1.90
CA LEU A 75 12.08 8.16 1.63
C LEU A 75 12.56 8.28 0.18
N VAL A 76 11.62 8.44 -0.77
CA VAL A 76 11.97 8.68 -2.18
C VAL A 76 12.62 10.04 -2.34
N ALA A 77 12.09 11.08 -1.69
CA ALA A 77 12.66 12.42 -1.71
C ALA A 77 14.08 12.45 -1.14
N GLU A 78 14.33 11.81 0.01
CA GLU A 78 15.66 11.68 0.60
C GLU A 78 16.63 11.00 -0.37
N LYS A 79 16.21 9.89 -0.99
CA LYS A 79 17.06 9.15 -1.92
C LYS A 79 17.41 9.97 -3.17
N ILE A 80 16.42 10.64 -3.77
CA ILE A 80 16.60 11.50 -4.94
C ILE A 80 17.49 12.68 -4.57
N TYR A 81 17.25 13.32 -3.42
CA TYR A 81 18.05 14.43 -2.93
C TYR A 81 19.52 14.03 -2.76
N GLY A 82 19.81 12.91 -2.10
CA GLY A 82 21.18 12.42 -1.95
C GLY A 82 21.87 12.14 -3.28
N LEU A 83 21.15 11.57 -4.26
CA LEU A 83 21.66 11.34 -5.60
C LEU A 83 21.93 12.66 -6.33
N ALA A 84 21.03 13.64 -6.24
CA ALA A 84 21.19 14.95 -6.85
C ALA A 84 22.42 15.68 -6.29
N ARG A 85 22.60 15.68 -4.96
CA ARG A 85 23.79 16.21 -4.28
C ARG A 85 25.09 15.56 -4.79
N SER A 86 25.12 14.23 -4.89
CA SER A 86 26.32 13.50 -5.35
C SER A 86 26.69 13.77 -6.81
N LYS A 87 25.72 14.23 -7.62
CA LYS A 87 25.89 14.52 -9.04
C LYS A 87 25.99 16.02 -9.34
N GLY A 88 25.95 16.89 -8.34
CA GLY A 88 25.92 18.34 -8.53
C GLY A 88 24.67 18.84 -9.27
N ILE A 89 23.53 18.16 -9.11
CA ILE A 89 22.25 18.52 -9.74
C ILE A 89 21.40 19.29 -8.71
N GLY A 90 20.83 20.42 -9.13
CA GLY A 90 19.92 21.23 -8.31
C GLY A 90 20.31 22.72 -8.29
N ILE A 91 19.56 23.51 -7.53
CA ILE A 91 19.79 24.93 -7.30
C ILE A 91 19.77 25.16 -5.79
N GLU A 92 20.79 25.82 -5.26
CA GLU A 92 20.80 26.28 -3.86
C GLU A 92 19.92 27.53 -3.74
N ILE A 93 19.01 27.52 -2.77
CA ILE A 93 18.12 28.63 -2.48
C ILE A 93 18.48 29.17 -1.10
N ASP A 94 18.77 30.47 -1.02
CA ASP A 94 18.96 31.15 0.26
C ASP A 94 17.60 31.32 0.94
N LEU A 95 17.53 30.96 2.23
CA LEU A 95 16.32 31.06 3.04
C LEU A 95 16.35 32.25 4.01
N THR A 96 17.36 33.11 3.92
CA THR A 96 17.47 34.35 4.70
C THR A 96 16.60 35.49 4.18
#